data_AF-A0A6H5GSP1-F1
#
_entry.id   AF-A0A6H5GSP1-F1
#
_cell.length_a   1.000
_cell.length_b   1.000
_cell.length_c   1.000
_cell.angle_alpha   90.00
_cell.angle_beta   90.00
_cell.angle_gamma   90.00
#
_symmetry.space_group_name_H-M   'P 1'
#
loop_
_entity.id
_entity.type
_entity.pdbx_description
1 polymer ?
#
loop_
_entity_poly.entity_id
_entity_poly.type
_entity_poly.pdbx_seq_one_letter_code
_entity_poly.pdbx_strand_id
1 'polypeptide(L)' 'MKELNIISIQVNGATTLGENIADNGGLHAALEAYRKVIAKNGPEPRLPGMESYTPEQLFFIASAT' A
#
# COMPACT_ATOMS: atom_id res chain seq x y z
N MET A 1 -40.26 -13.87 -10.86
CA MET A 1 -39.00 -13.21 -10.48
C MET A 1 -38.19 -14.21 -9.68
N LYS A 2 -37.00 -14.59 -10.14
CA LYS A 2 -36.04 -15.38 -9.35
C LYS A 2 -35.18 -14.38 -8.57
N GLU A 3 -35.16 -14.49 -7.25
CA GLU A 3 -34.20 -13.76 -6.42
C GLU A 3 -32.78 -14.17 -6.85
N LEU A 4 -31.98 -13.18 -7.26
CA LEU A 4 -30.56 -13.36 -7.50
C LEU A 4 -29.88 -13.50 -6.14
N ASN A 5 -29.59 -14.73 -5.76
CA ASN A 5 -28.78 -15.04 -4.60
C ASN A 5 -27.33 -14.62 -4.90
N ILE A 6 -26.95 -13.39 -4.54
CA ILE A 6 -25.58 -12.92 -4.68
C ILE A 6 -24.74 -13.71 -3.68
N ILE A 7 -24.05 -14.74 -4.16
CA ILE A 7 -23.08 -15.49 -3.38
C ILE A 7 -21.92 -14.52 -3.08
N SER A 8 -21.83 -14.05 -1.84
CA SER A 8 -20.66 -13.32 -1.35
C SER A 8 -19.52 -14.34 -1.17
N ILE A 9 -18.58 -14.37 -2.11
CA ILE A 9 -17.37 -15.18 -2.00
C ILE A 9 -16.37 -14.40 -1.15
N GLN A 10 -15.99 -14.98 -0.01
CA GLN A 10 -14.95 -14.43 0.87
C GLN A 10 -13.62 -15.13 0.60
N VAL A 11 -12.52 -14.38 0.67
CA VAL A 11 -11.17 -14.96 0.56
C VAL A 11 -10.87 -15.77 1.83
N ASN A 12 -10.26 -16.95 1.67
CA ASN A 12 -9.85 -17.78 2.81
C ASN A 12 -8.53 -17.26 3.40
N GLY A 13 -8.59 -16.66 4.59
CA GLY A 13 -7.44 -16.11 5.28
C GLY A 13 -6.36 -17.13 5.68
N ALA A 14 -6.71 -18.42 5.86
CA ALA A 14 -5.71 -19.46 6.14
C ALA A 14 -4.89 -19.80 4.88
N THR A 15 -5.51 -19.73 3.70
CA THR A 15 -4.84 -19.97 2.42
C THR A 15 -3.92 -18.81 2.04
N THR A 16 -4.31 -17.56 2.35
CA THR A 16 -3.53 -16.37 2.01
C THR A 16 -2.64 -15.87 3.15
N LEU A 17 -2.60 -16.56 4.30
CA LEU A 17 -1.93 -16.08 5.52
C LEU A 17 -0.47 -15.70 5.29
N GLY A 18 0.29 -16.53 4.57
CA GLY A 18 1.71 -16.30 4.31
C GLY A 18 1.94 -15.01 3.52
N GLU A 19 1.23 -14.84 2.40
CA GLU A 19 1.31 -13.65 1.56
C GLU A 19 0.79 -12.40 2.30
N ASN A 20 -0.31 -12.50 3.05
CA ASN A 20 -0.80 -11.38 3.86
C ASN A 20 0.28 -10.90 4.85
N ILE A 21 1.01 -11.82 5.48
CA ILE A 21 2.10 -11.47 6.40
C ILE A 21 3.26 -10.84 5.63
N ALA A 22 3.66 -11.44 4.50
CA ALA A 22 4.75 -10.95 3.68
C ALA A 22 4.49 -9.55 3.13
N ASP A 23 3.30 -9.30 2.60
CA ASP A 23 2.88 -8.02 2.03
C ASP A 23 2.86 -6.91 3.10
N ASN A 24 2.24 -7.18 4.25
CA ASN A 24 2.19 -6.21 5.35
C ASN A 24 3.60 -5.94 5.92
N GLY A 25 4.41 -6.99 6.12
CA GLY A 25 5.77 -6.86 6.61
C GLY A 25 6.67 -6.10 5.62
N GLY A 26 6.57 -6.42 4.33
CA GLY A 26 7.32 -5.80 3.26
C GLY A 26 6.99 -4.31 3.10
N LEU A 27 5.72 -3.95 3.08
CA LEU A 27 5.28 -2.56 2.97
C LEU A 27 5.76 -1.73 4.17
N HIS A 28 5.67 -2.29 5.38
CA HIS A 28 6.17 -1.64 6.58
C HIS A 28 7.68 -1.41 6.54
N ALA A 29 8.46 -2.44 6.18
CA ALA A 29 9.91 -2.34 6.08
C ALA A 29 10.35 -1.32 5.02
N ALA A 30 9.66 -1.29 3.87
CA ALA A 30 9.92 -0.33 2.80
C ALA A 30 9.63 1.11 3.23
N LEU A 31 8.52 1.35 3.94
CA LEU A 31 8.18 2.68 4.45
C LEU A 31 9.21 3.18 5.48
N GLU A 32 9.65 2.32 6.38
CA GLU A 32 10.68 2.67 7.37
C GLU A 32 12.03 2.96 6.71
N ALA A 33 12.39 2.21 5.67
CA ALA A 33 13.59 2.49 4.87
C ALA A 33 13.47 3.86 4.16
N TYR A 34 12.31 4.15 3.56
CA TYR A 34 12.03 5.42 2.91
C TYR A 34 12.16 6.60 3.89
N ARG A 35 11.52 6.52 5.06
CA ARG A 35 11.61 7.55 6.12
C ARG A 35 13.05 7.81 6.54
N LYS A 36 13.89 6.77 6.67
CA LYS A 36 15.32 6.90 7.00
C LYS A 36 16.10 7.62 5.90
N VAL A 37 15.79 7.35 4.63
CA VAL A 37 16.41 8.04 3.48
C VAL A 37 16.08 9.52 3.50
N ILE A 38 14.81 9.89 3.69
CA ILE A 38 14.35 11.28 3.77
C ILE A 38 14.96 12.00 4.99
N ALA A 39 15.00 11.35 6.15
CA ALA A 39 15.61 11.92 7.35
C ALA A 39 17.11 12.21 7.15
N LYS A 40 17.81 11.39 6.37
CA LYS A 40 19.24 11.55 6.08
C LYS A 40 19.51 12.59 4.99
N ASN A 41 18.71 12.61 3.93
CA ASN A 41 19.01 13.37 2.71
C ASN A 41 18.20 14.67 2.58
N GLY A 42 17.21 14.88 3.46
CA GLY A 42 16.23 15.96 3.33
C GLY A 42 15.03 15.58 2.46
N PRO A 43 14.03 16.48 2.36
CA PRO A 43 12.81 16.22 1.61
C PRO A 43 13.05 16.15 0.10
N GLU A 44 12.33 15.27 -0.58
CA GLU A 44 12.32 15.18 -2.05
C GLU A 44 11.54 16.34 -2.68
N PRO A 45 11.89 16.73 -3.92
CA PRO A 45 11.06 17.63 -4.72
C PRO A 45 9.63 17.09 -4.90
N ARG A 46 8.67 18.01 -4.99
CA ARG A 46 7.28 17.62 -5.30
C ARG A 46 7.17 17.12 -6.74
N LEU A 47 6.37 16.07 -6.93
CA LEU A 47 6.10 15.51 -8.25
C LEU A 47 5.16 16.44 -9.04
N PRO A 48 5.54 16.88 -10.25
CA PRO A 48 4.68 17.72 -11.07
C PRO A 48 3.33 17.07 -11.39
N GLY A 49 2.24 17.80 -11.19
CA GLY A 49 0.87 17.31 -11.38
C GLY A 49 0.31 16.48 -10.22
N MET A 50 1.08 16.28 -9.14
CA MET A 50 0.66 15.58 -7.92
C MET A 50 1.10 16.33 -6.65
N GLU A 51 1.28 17.65 -6.74
CA GLU A 51 1.83 18.50 -5.67
C GLU A 51 0.93 18.55 -4.42
N SER A 52 -0.36 18.21 -4.57
CA SER A 52 -1.32 18.11 -3.47
C SER A 52 -1.06 16.94 -2.52
N TYR A 53 -0.30 15.92 -2.96
CA TYR A 53 0.03 14.76 -2.14
C TYR A 53 1.37 14.96 -1.40
N THR A 54 1.45 14.42 -0.19
CA THR A 54 2.72 14.29 0.52
C THR A 54 3.59 13.20 -0.11
N PRO A 55 4.92 13.27 0.02
CA PRO A 55 5.80 12.19 -0.46
C PRO A 55 5.43 10.82 0.14
N GLU A 56 4.98 10.78 1.40
CA GLU A 56 4.51 9.55 2.03
C GLU A 56 3.16 9.07 1.47
N GLN A 57 2.23 9.97 1.11
CA GLN A 57 1.02 9.56 0.37
C GLN A 57 1.37 9.01 -1.02
N LEU A 58 2.33 9.62 -1.71
CA LEU A 58 2.83 9.14 -3.00
C LEU A 58 3.50 7.77 -2.88
N PHE A 59 4.21 7.48 -1.78
CA PHE A 59 4.73 6.15 -1.49
C PHE A 59 3.62 5.10 -1.50
N PHE A 60 2.50 5.35 -0.80
CA PHE A 60 1.38 4.42 -0.78
C PHE A 60 0.66 4.32 -2.11
N ILE A 61 0.49 5.43 -2.83
CA ILE A 61 -0.08 5.42 -4.20
C ILE A 61 0.77 4.53 -5.11
N ALA A 62 2.09 4.72 -5.11
CA ALA A 62 3.02 3.92 -5.92
C ALA A 62 3.04 2.43 -5.53
N SER A 63 2.85 2.11 -4.25
CA SER A 63 2.77 0.71 -3.78
C SER A 63 1.51 -0.02 -4.23
N ALA A 64 0.46 0.71 -4.61
CA ALA A 64 -0.85 0.18 -4.96
C ALA A 64 -1.12 0.13 -6.47
N THR A 65 -0.22 0.70 -7.28
CA THR A 65 -0.29 0.78 -8.75
C THR A 65 0.67 -0.19 -9.42
#